data_AF-A0A102JLJ2-F1
#
_entry.id   AF-A0A102JLJ2-F1
#
_cell.length_a   1.000
_cell.length_b   1.000
_cell.length_c   1.000
_cell.angle_alpha   90.00
_cell.angle_beta   90.00
_cell.angle_gamma   90.00
#
_symmetry.space_group_name_H-M   'P 1'
#
loop_
_entity.id
_entity.type
_entity.pdbx_description
1 polymer ?
#
loop_
_entity_poly.entity_id
_entity_poly.type
_entity_poly.pdbx_seq_one_letter_code
_entity_poly.pdbx_strand_id
1 'polypeptide(L)' 'MLWVALPDGVCSEALFNAALEQGVRIAPGAIFSNTDRFDAFIRIGCARPFDAQLEAAFGTLGRLVRAAAAA' A
#
# COMPACT_ATOMS: atom_id res chain seq x y z
N MET A 1 -6.25 6.17 -11.10
CA MET A 1 -5.88 4.92 -10.38
C MET A 1 -4.38 4.74 -10.56
N LEU A 2 -3.66 4.41 -9.50
CA LEU A 2 -2.21 4.26 -9.53
C LEU A 2 -1.81 2.83 -9.17
N TRP A 3 -0.80 2.33 -9.86
CA TRP A 3 -0.11 1.07 -9.57
C TRP A 3 1.31 1.41 -9.16
N VAL A 4 1.70 1.04 -7.95
CA VAL A 4 2.93 1.52 -7.32
C VAL A 4 3.78 0.32 -6.93
N ALA A 5 5.02 0.31 -7.39
CA ALA A 5 6.03 -0.63 -6.94
C ALA A 5 6.48 -0.27 -5.52
N LEU A 6 6.60 -1.28 -4.67
CA LEU A 6 7.14 -1.18 -3.32
C LEU A 6 8.66 -1.36 -3.35
N PRO A 7 9.38 -0.89 -2.32
CA PRO A 7 10.79 -1.24 -2.13
C PRO A 7 10.99 -2.76 -2.03
N ASP A 8 12.20 -3.23 -2.34
CA ASP A 8 12.58 -4.63 -2.21
C ASP A 8 12.32 -5.14 -0.79
N GLY A 9 11.82 -6.37 -0.68
CA GLY A 9 11.52 -7.02 0.61
C GLY A 9 10.18 -6.64 1.24
N VAL A 10 9.47 -5.63 0.72
CA VAL A 10 8.14 -5.25 1.25
C VAL A 10 7.04 -6.11 0.63
N CYS A 11 6.38 -6.94 1.45
CA CYS A 11 5.21 -7.73 1.08
C CYS A 11 3.94 -6.85 1.06
N SER A 12 3.20 -6.89 -0.07
CA SER A 12 1.99 -6.09 -0.26
C SER A 12 0.86 -6.48 0.68
N GLU A 13 0.73 -7.77 1.01
CA GLU A 13 -0.32 -8.27 1.89
C GLU A 13 -0.06 -7.86 3.36
N ALA A 14 1.19 -7.96 3.82
CA ALA A 14 1.59 -7.47 5.12
C ALA A 14 1.35 -5.96 5.26
N LEU A 15 1.73 -5.19 4.23
CA LEU A 15 1.49 -3.75 4.19
C LEU A 15 -0.01 -3.42 4.20
N PHE A 16 -0.83 -4.19 3.47
CA PHE A 16 -2.28 -4.04 3.47
C PHE A 16 -2.87 -4.23 4.87
N ASN A 17 -2.49 -5.29 5.56
CA ASN A 17 -2.98 -5.58 6.92
C ASN A 17 -2.59 -4.45 7.89
N ALA A 18 -1.33 -4.01 7.87
CA ALA A 18 -0.86 -2.91 8.70
C ALA A 18 -1.56 -1.58 8.38
N ALA A 19 -1.83 -1.29 7.10
CA ALA A 19 -2.56 -0.10 6.69
C ALA A 19 -4.04 -0.14 7.13
N LEU A 20 -4.67 -1.31 7.05
CA LEU A 20 -6.06 -1.51 7.43
C LEU A 20 -6.28 -1.26 8.92
N GLU A 21 -5.35 -1.67 9.78
CA GLU A 21 -5.35 -1.36 11.22
C GLU A 21 -5.31 0.15 11.51
N GLN A 22 -4.72 0.94 10.60
CA GLN A 22 -4.65 2.40 10.69
C GLN A 22 -5.82 3.10 9.96
N GLY A 23 -6.83 2.33 9.50
CA GLY A 23 -7.98 2.86 8.76
C GLY A 23 -7.67 3.26 7.31
N VAL A 24 -6.52 2.85 6.76
CA VAL A 24 -6.12 3.12 5.37
C VAL A 24 -6.32 1.87 4.53
N ARG A 25 -7.15 1.96 3.49
CA ARG A 25 -7.40 0.83 2.58
C ARG A 25 -6.67 1.02 1.25
N ILE A 26 -5.81 0.06 0.94
CA ILE A 26 -5.18 -0.14 -0.37
C ILE A 26 -5.60 -1.50 -0.93
N ALA A 27 -5.33 -1.79 -2.20
CA ALA A 27 -5.42 -3.16 -2.70
C ALA A 27 -4.00 -3.75 -2.84
N PRO A 28 -3.69 -4.88 -2.17
CA PRO A 28 -2.40 -5.55 -2.32
C PRO A 28 -2.26 -6.12 -3.73
N GLY A 29 -1.05 -6.16 -4.27
CA GLY A 29 -0.81 -6.64 -5.62
C GLY A 29 -1.04 -8.15 -5.77
N ALA A 30 -0.87 -8.90 -4.68
CA ALA A 30 -1.08 -10.35 -4.60
C ALA A 30 -2.47 -10.80 -5.11
N ILE A 31 -3.54 -10.02 -4.93
CA ILE A 31 -4.89 -10.40 -5.39
C ILE A 31 -5.06 -10.31 -6.93
N PHE A 32 -4.08 -9.77 -7.65
CA PHE A 32 -4.11 -9.59 -9.10
C PHE A 32 -3.27 -10.64 -9.84
N SER A 33 -2.82 -11.69 -9.14
CA SER A 33 -2.03 -12.78 -9.70
C SER A 33 -2.35 -14.10 -8.99
N ASN A 34 -2.19 -15.22 -9.69
CA ASN A 34 -2.28 -16.56 -9.08
C ASN A 34 -0.92 -17.05 -8.54
N THR A 35 0.06 -16.13 -8.46
CA THR A 35 1.45 -16.32 -8.01
C THR A 35 1.94 -15.03 -7.35
N ASP A 36 3.09 -15.05 -6.67
CA ASP A 36 3.64 -13.89 -5.94
C ASP A 36 4.23 -12.79 -6.85
N ARG A 37 4.02 -12.87 -8.18
CA ARG A 37 4.55 -11.95 -9.18
C ARG A 37 4.29 -10.47 -8.88
N PHE A 38 3.19 -10.16 -8.20
CA PHE A 38 2.81 -8.78 -7.86
C PHE A 38 2.84 -8.48 -6.37
N ASP A 39 3.51 -9.32 -5.56
CA ASP A 39 3.59 -9.05 -4.12
C ASP A 39 4.38 -7.77 -3.79
N ALA A 40 5.27 -7.32 -4.68
CA ALA A 40 5.97 -6.05 -4.55
C ALA A 40 5.17 -4.84 -5.08
N PHE A 41 3.85 -4.93 -5.22
CA PHE A 41 3.04 -3.84 -5.77
C PHE A 41 1.76 -3.59 -4.98
N ILE A 42 1.25 -2.36 -5.05
CA ILE A 42 -0.06 -1.99 -4.51
C ILE A 42 -0.84 -1.13 -5.50
N ARG A 43 -2.17 -1.17 -5.39
CA ARG A 43 -3.07 -0.30 -6.12
C ARG A 43 -3.69 0.75 -5.21
N ILE A 44 -3.62 2.00 -5.64
CA ILE A 44 -4.20 3.14 -4.93
C ILE A 44 -5.36 3.73 -5.74
N GLY A 45 -6.51 3.86 -5.08
CA GLY A 45 -7.68 4.54 -5.62
C GLY A 45 -7.50 6.06 -5.59
N CYS A 46 -7.81 6.73 -6.69
CA CYS A 46 -7.75 8.19 -6.81
C CYS A 46 -9.10 8.70 -7.35
N ALA A 47 -10.20 8.24 -6.74
CA ALA A 47 -11.56 8.50 -7.22
C ALA A 47 -12.17 9.78 -6.65
N ARG A 48 -11.50 10.43 -5.69
CA ARG A 48 -11.94 11.68 -5.05
C ARG A 48 -10.81 12.72 -5.06
N PRO A 49 -11.14 14.02 -4.98
CA PRO A 49 -10.15 15.09 -4.85
C PRO A 49 -9.20 14.85 -3.69
N PHE A 50 -7.97 15.36 -3.84
CA PHE A 50 -6.98 15.32 -2.77
C PHE A 50 -7.34 16.33 -1.69
N ASP A 51 -7.47 15.85 -0.47
CA ASP A 51 -7.81 16.62 0.73
C ASP A 51 -6.93 16.20 1.90
N ALA A 52 -7.09 16.88 3.04
CA ALA A 52 -6.28 16.62 4.23
C ALA A 52 -6.39 15.19 4.76
N GLN A 53 -7.54 14.52 4.58
CA GLN A 53 -7.71 13.13 4.98
C GLN A 53 -6.90 12.20 4.08
N LEU A 54 -6.90 12.44 2.77
CA LEU A 54 -6.11 11.67 1.83
C LEU A 54 -4.60 11.90 2.03
N GLU A 55 -4.20 13.14 2.30
CA GLU A 55 -2.81 13.48 2.65
C GLU A 55 -2.33 12.73 3.89
N ALA A 56 -3.14 12.71 4.96
CA ALA A 56 -2.83 11.96 6.18
C ALA A 56 -2.74 10.44 5.92
N ALA A 57 -3.63 9.89 5.09
CA ALA A 57 -3.59 8.48 4.71
C ALA A 57 -2.31 8.12 3.94
N PHE A 58 -1.88 8.97 3.00
CA PHE A 58 -0.60 8.82 2.30
C PHE A 58 0.59 8.92 3.26
N GLY A 59 0.54 9.84 4.23
CA GLY A 59 1.55 9.96 5.29
C GLY A 59 1.68 8.69 6.13
N THR A 60 0.56 8.09 6.52
CA THR A 60 0.54 6.80 7.22
C THR A 60 1.10 5.68 6.36
N LEU A 61 0.67 5.56 5.10
CA LEU A 61 1.19 4.55 4.18
C LEU A 61 2.71 4.67 4.00
N GLY A 62 3.22 5.90 3.82
CA GLY A 62 4.67 6.13 3.70
C GLY A 62 5.47 5.75 4.95
N ARG A 63 4.91 5.93 6.15
CA ARG A 63 5.54 5.45 7.39
C ARG A 63 5.58 3.93 7.47
N LEU A 64 4.48 3.26 7.12
CA LEU A 64 4.38 1.80 7.14
C LEU A 64 5.35 1.16 6.14
N VAL A 65 5.45 1.70 4.91
CA VAL A 65 6.42 1.22 3.90
C VAL A 65 7.85 1.35 4.41
N ARG A 66 8.21 2.48 5.03
CA ARG A 66 9.55 2.66 5.61
C ARG A 66 9.85 1.69 6.75
N ALA A 67 8.87 1.42 7.60
CA ALA A 67 9.02 0.45 8.68
C ALA A 67 9.21 -0.98 8.14
N ALA A 68 8.42 -1.37 7.12
CA ALA A 68 8.51 -2.68 6.50
C ALA A 68 9.83 -2.88 5.73
N ALA A 69 10.35 -1.84 5.07
CA ALA A 69 11.61 -1.91 4.33
C ALA A 69 12.85 -1.90 5.24
N ALA A 70 12.71 -1.56 6.52
CA ALA A 70 13.79 -1.54 7.50
C ALA A 70 13.87 -2.80 8.37
N ALA A 71 12.92 -3.73 8.19
CA ALA A 71 12.87 -5.02 8.87
C ALA A 71 13.64 -6.09 8.07
#